data_AF-A0A9E3I6T4-F1
#
_entry.id   AF-A0A9E3I6T4-F1
#
_cell.length_a   1.000
_cell.length_b   1.000
_cell.length_c   1.000
_cell.angle_alpha   90.00
_cell.angle_beta   90.00
_cell.angle_gamma   90.00
#
_symmetry.space_group_name_H-M   'P 1'
#
loop_
_entity.id
_entity.type
_entity.pdbx_description
1 polymer ?
#
loop_
_entity_poly.entity_id
_entity_poly.type
_entity_poly.pdbx_seq_one_letter_code
_entity_poly.pdbx_strand_id
1 'polypeptide(L)' 'MEKTSGDVIRINITPPSDTFPWVRFFVHEHGIKKSGKDVGSIDAKKQKSREELSREIGEKVISISKVLSSWLEV' A
#
# COMPACT_ATOMS: atom_id res chain seq x y z
N MET A 1 13.66 -22.78 -11.78
CA MET A 1 12.59 -21.78 -11.98
C MET A 1 12.83 -20.65 -11.00
N GLU A 2 13.25 -19.49 -11.49
CA GLU A 2 13.27 -18.26 -10.70
C GLU A 2 11.81 -17.98 -10.29
N LYS A 3 11.52 -18.02 -8.99
CA LYS A 3 10.20 -17.68 -8.48
C LYS A 3 10.01 -16.21 -8.79
N THR A 4 9.07 -15.90 -9.68
CA THR A 4 8.68 -14.52 -9.98
C THR A 4 8.38 -13.82 -8.66
N SER A 5 9.23 -12.85 -8.32
CA SER A 5 9.13 -11.99 -7.14
C SER A 5 7.93 -11.05 -7.31
N GLY A 6 6.71 -11.59 -7.22
CA GLY A 6 5.51 -10.76 -7.19
C GLY A 6 5.41 -10.05 -5.84
N ASP A 7 5.23 -8.73 -5.85
CA ASP A 7 4.89 -7.98 -4.65
C ASP A 7 3.40 -8.17 -4.36
N VAL A 8 3.06 -8.74 -3.19
CA VAL A 8 1.67 -8.75 -2.72
C VAL A 8 1.51 -7.60 -1.74
N ILE A 9 0.79 -6.56 -2.15
CA ILE A 9 0.45 -5.42 -1.30
C ILE A 9 -0.94 -5.66 -0.69
N ARG A 10 -1.00 -5.72 0.64
CA ARG A 10 -2.27 -5.69 1.38
C ARG A 10 -2.52 -4.29 1.88
N ILE A 11 -3.73 -3.81 1.62
CA ILE A 11 -4.20 -2.49 2.08
C ILE A 11 -5.27 -2.72 3.13
N ASN A 12 -5.00 -2.29 4.36
CA ASN A 12 -5.99 -2.31 5.44
C ASN A 12 -6.55 -0.90 5.61
N ILE A 13 -7.87 -0.77 5.43
CA ILE A 13 -8.60 0.49 5.58
C ILE A 13 -9.37 0.43 6.89
N THR A 14 -9.05 1.31 7.84
CA THR A 14 -9.83 1.46 9.06
C THR A 14 -11.01 2.40 8.79
N PRO A 15 -12.27 1.99 9.08
CA PRO A 15 -13.42 2.88 8.93
C PRO A 15 -13.26 4.14 9.80
N PRO A 16 -13.88 5.26 9.41
CA PRO A 16 -13.75 6.52 10.14
C PRO A 16 -14.35 6.41 11.54
N SER A 17 -13.49 6.16 12.53
CA SER A 17 -13.75 6.52 13.92
C SER A 17 -13.11 7.89 14.21
N ASP A 18 -13.55 8.57 15.27
CA ASP A 18 -13.03 9.89 15.66
C ASP A 18 -11.53 9.91 16.01
N THR A 19 -10.85 8.76 15.97
CA THR A 19 -9.46 8.63 16.40
C THR A 19 -8.48 8.40 15.24
N PHE A 20 -8.69 7.44 14.32
CA PHE A 20 -7.64 7.10 13.33
C PHE A 20 -8.17 6.41 12.04
N PRO A 21 -8.70 7.15 11.04
CA PRO A 21 -8.93 6.60 9.71
C PRO A 21 -7.59 6.49 8.97
N TRP A 22 -6.94 5.33 9.06
CA TRP A 22 -5.69 5.07 8.34
C TRP A 22 -5.89 4.05 7.24
N VAL A 23 -5.21 4.28 6.12
CA VAL A 23 -4.96 3.27 5.10
C VAL A 23 -3.53 2.78 5.32
N ARG A 24 -3.38 1.55 5.79
CA ARG A 24 -2.07 0.93 6.08
C ARG A 24 -1.68 -0.02 4.96
N PHE A 25 -0.39 -0.04 4.63
CA PHE A 25 0.17 -0.85 3.56
C PHE A 25 1.08 -1.92 4.14
N PHE A 26 0.88 -3.16 3.71
CA PHE A 26 1.72 -4.28 4.09
C PHE A 26 2.25 -4.97 2.84
N VAL A 27 3.55 -5.22 2.79
CA VAL A 27 4.17 -5.98 1.70
C VAL A 27 4.42 -7.41 2.16
N HIS A 28 3.99 -8.36 1.34
CA HIS A 28 4.27 -9.77 1.48
C HIS A 28 5.15 -10.23 0.32
N GLU A 29 6.25 -10.90 0.64
CA GLU A 29 7.01 -11.65 -0.34
C GLU A 29 6.21 -12.89 -0.76
N HIS A 30 6.04 -13.07 -2.07
CA HIS A 30 5.28 -14.18 -2.64
C HIS A 30 5.82 -15.55 -2.17
N GLY A 31 4.95 -16.36 -1.55
CA GLY A 31 5.28 -17.70 -1.09
C GLY A 31 5.70 -17.82 0.38
N ILE A 32 5.72 -16.73 1.15
CA ILE A 32 6.03 -16.76 2.59
C ILE A 32 4.73 -16.57 3.40
N LYS A 33 4.40 -17.52 4.28
CA LYS A 33 3.23 -17.46 5.19
C LYS A 33 3.38 -16.45 6.36
N LYS A 34 4.38 -15.58 6.33
CA LYS A 34 4.61 -14.60 7.40
C LYS A 34 3.63 -13.43 7.30
N SER A 35 3.37 -12.82 8.45
CA SER A 35 2.68 -11.53 8.57
C SER A 35 3.41 -10.49 7.70
N GLY A 36 2.67 -9.69 6.94
CA GLY A 36 3.24 -8.73 6.02
C GLY A 36 4.04 -7.67 6.77
N LYS A 37 5.09 -7.17 6.14
CA LYS A 37 5.88 -6.07 6.71
C LYS A 37 5.07 -4.79 6.56
N ASP A 38 4.84 -4.07 7.66
CA ASP A 38 4.28 -2.71 7.62
C ASP A 38 5.27 -1.80 6.89
N VAL A 39 4.83 -1.19 5.78
CA VAL A 39 5.62 -0.29 4.94
C VAL A 39 5.11 1.15 4.96
N GLY A 40 4.21 1.44 5.90
CA GLY A 40 3.69 2.77 6.19
C GLY A 40 2.18 2.88 6.04
N SER A 41 1.71 4.11 6.26
CA SER A 41 0.30 4.45 6.23
C SER A 41 0.09 5.83 5.60
N ILE A 42 -1.14 6.08 5.18
CA ILE A 42 -1.62 7.43 4.86
C ILE A 42 -2.78 7.78 5.79
N ASP A 43 -2.86 9.07 6.12
CA ASP A 43 -3.95 9.64 6.88
C ASP A 43 -5.16 9.87 5.95
N ALA A 44 -6.27 9.21 6.24
CA ALA A 44 -7.52 9.29 5.48
C ALA A 44 -8.59 10.14 6.20
N LYS A 45 -8.18 11.16 6.97
CA LYS A 45 -9.08 12.17 7.56
C LYS A 45 -10.05 12.74 6.52
N LYS A 46 -11.25 13.11 7.01
CA LYS A 46 -12.40 13.64 6.24
C LYS A 46 -12.12 14.90 5.38
N GLN A 47 -10.96 15.55 5.54
CA GLN A 47 -10.60 16.77 4.83
C GLN A 47 -10.00 16.52 3.45
N LYS A 48 -9.58 15.27 3.14
CA LYS A 48 -9.03 14.92 1.83
C LYS A 48 -10.16 14.65 0.84
N SER A 49 -10.00 15.17 -0.38
CA SER A 49 -10.84 14.78 -1.50
C SER A 49 -10.59 13.32 -1.90
N ARG A 50 -11.56 12.74 -2.61
CA ARG A 50 -11.43 11.38 -3.16
C ARG A 50 -10.21 11.27 -4.07
N GLU A 51 -9.98 12.30 -4.90
CA GLU A 51 -8.89 12.35 -5.87
C GLU A 51 -7.53 12.41 -5.19
N GLU A 52 -7.38 13.26 -4.16
CA GLU A 52 -6.15 13.34 -3.36
C GLU A 52 -5.83 12.01 -2.68
N LEU A 53 -6.83 11.40 -2.03
CA LEU A 53 -6.64 10.13 -1.34
C LEU A 53 -6.28 9.01 -2.33
N SER A 54 -6.95 8.96 -3.48
CA SER A 54 -6.68 7.97 -4.52
C SER A 54 -5.26 8.12 -5.08
N ARG A 55 -4.81 9.36 -5.29
CA ARG A 55 -3.44 9.66 -5.74
C ARG A 55 -2.41 9.21 -4.71
N GLU A 56 -2.57 9.58 -3.44
CA GLU A 56 -1.64 9.19 -2.37
C GLU A 56 -1.55 7.67 -2.20
N ILE A 57 -2.68 6.96 -2.29
CA ILE A 57 -2.68 5.48 -2.28
C ILE A 57 -1.87 4.95 -3.47
N GLY A 58 -2.13 5.45 -4.67
CA GLY A 58 -1.43 5.03 -5.88
C GLY A 58 0.07 5.26 -5.80
N GLU A 59 0.49 6.48 -5.46
CA GLU A 59 1.90 6.85 -5.27
C GLU A 59 2.57 5.97 -4.22
N LYS A 60 1.89 5.71 -3.10
CA LYS A 60 2.43 4.83 -2.07
C LYS A 60 2.60 3.39 -2.57
N VAL A 61 1.61 2.84 -3.27
CA VAL A 61 1.67 1.49 -3.86
C VAL A 61 2.81 1.38 -4.88
N ILE A 62 3.00 2.39 -5.72
CA ILE A 62 4.12 2.42 -6.68
C ILE A 62 5.44 2.44 -5.93
N SER A 63 5.60 3.33 -4.93
CA SER A 63 6.85 3.46 -4.17
C SER A 63 7.29 2.20 -3.41
N ILE A 64 6.34 1.31 -3.07
CA ILE A 64 6.63 0.06 -2.33
C ILE A 64 6.77 -1.16 -3.23
N SER A 65 6.24 -1.13 -4.45
CA SER A 65 6.35 -2.26 -5.38
C SER A 65 7.48 -2.05 -6.36
N LYS A 66 8.46 -2.95 -6.30
CA LYS A 66 9.57 -2.99 -7.26
C LYS A 66 9.07 -3.27 -8.68
N VAL A 67 8.03 -4.10 -8.79
CA VAL A 67 7.39 -4.41 -10.08
C VAL A 67 6.75 -3.17 -10.69
N LEU A 68 5.95 -2.42 -9.91
CA LEU A 68 5.28 -1.22 -10.42
C LEU A 68 6.27 -0.08 -10.70
N SER A 69 7.25 0.16 -9.83
CA SER A 69 8.35 1.11 -10.10
C SER A 69 9.05 0.78 -11.42
N SER A 70 9.36 -0.50 -11.65
CA SER A 70 9.99 -0.94 -12.89
C SER A 70 9.12 -0.73 -14.13
N TRP A 71 7.80 -0.90 -14.04
CA TRP A 71 6.89 -0.74 -15.18
C TRP A 71 6.65 0.73 -15.53
N LEU A 72 6.70 1.60 -14.52
CA LEU A 72 6.36 3.01 -14.66
C LEU A 72 7.59 3.90 -14.83
N GLU A 73 8.79 3.32 -14.90
CA GLU A 73 10.08 4.04 -15.01
C GLU A 73 10.26 5.12 -13.92
N VAL A 74 9.85 4.82 -12.68
CA VAL A 74 9.92 5.73 -11.51
C VAL A 74 10.94 5.24 -10.49
#